data_AF-A0A9W7FYL6-F1
#
_entry.id   AF-A0A9W7FYL6-F1
#
_cell.length_a   1.000
_cell.length_b   1.000
_cell.length_c   1.000
_cell.angle_alpha   90.00
_cell.angle_beta   90.00
_cell.angle_gamma   90.00
#
_symmetry.space_group_name_H-M   'P 1'
#
loop_
_entity.id
_entity.type
_entity.pdbx_description
1 polymer ?
#
loop_
_entity_poly.entity_id
_entity_poly.type
_entity_poly.pdbx_seq_one_letter_code
_entity_poly.pdbx_strand_id
1 'polypeptide(L)'
;MAKDDELIRRTRSQRAAGAGDRVVELKRPLGVVLEEDEKGNVYVETVAPLGNAARTGIVKKGDVVVMCSATFGDQLWSCRGCGLPRVLSAIKVRAGPTVTLVLERPEESTKRATFSRKAEEARETARMKAQAKKDMLLKELEADEKQLKKGFFGLW
;
A
#
# COMPACT_ATOMS: atom_id res chain seq x y z
N MET A 1 11.05 6.58 -12.21
CA MET A 1 10.48 7.88 -11.78
C MET A 1 8.95 7.84 -11.81
N ALA A 2 8.29 7.66 -12.97
CA ALA A 2 6.81 7.65 -13.04
C ALA A 2 6.06 6.70 -12.08
N LYS A 3 6.56 5.48 -11.85
CA LYS A 3 5.93 4.50 -10.94
C LYS A 3 6.08 4.85 -9.46
N ASP A 4 7.20 5.45 -9.07
CA ASP A 4 7.44 5.84 -7.69
C ASP A 4 6.52 7.01 -7.32
N ASP A 5 6.32 7.96 -8.24
CA ASP A 5 5.39 9.07 -8.09
C ASP A 5 3.93 8.62 -8.00
N GLU A 6 3.52 7.64 -8.81
CA GLU A 6 2.17 7.08 -8.75
C GLU A 6 1.92 6.38 -7.40
N LEU A 7 2.90 5.60 -6.92
CA LEU A 7 2.85 4.98 -5.61
C LEU A 7 2.73 6.03 -4.50
N ILE A 8 3.58 7.06 -4.52
CA ILE A 8 3.54 8.17 -3.55
C ILE A 8 2.17 8.86 -3.56
N ARG A 9 1.63 9.15 -4.75
CA ARG A 9 0.31 9.79 -4.89
C ARG A 9 -0.79 8.92 -4.29
N ARG A 10 -0.74 7.61 -4.52
CA ARG A 10 -1.71 6.65 -4.01
C ARG A 10 -1.60 6.45 -2.49
N THR A 11 -0.40 6.42 -1.93
CA THR A 11 -0.19 6.18 -0.50
C THR A 11 -0.41 7.43 0.36
N ARG A 12 -0.30 8.64 -0.19
CA ARG A 12 -0.49 9.90 0.54
C ARG A 12 -1.86 10.03 1.25
N SER A 13 -2.91 9.44 0.69
CA SER A 13 -4.24 9.45 1.31
C SER A 13 -4.44 8.36 2.38
N GLN A 14 -3.52 7.39 2.49
CA GLN A 14 -3.62 6.33 3.48
C GLN A 14 -3.40 6.87 4.89
N ARG A 15 -4.23 6.41 5.82
CA ARG A 15 -4.20 6.79 7.24
C ARG A 15 -4.09 5.61 8.21
N ALA A 16 -4.05 4.39 7.66
CA ALA A 16 -3.94 3.15 8.41
C ALA A 16 -3.02 2.18 7.68
N ALA A 17 -2.38 1.29 8.43
CA ALA A 17 -1.59 0.20 7.88
C ALA A 17 -2.50 -0.86 7.24
N GLY A 18 -2.06 -1.45 6.14
CA GLY A 18 -2.76 -2.55 5.47
C GLY A 18 -2.55 -3.90 6.16
N ALA A 19 -3.42 -4.87 5.84
CA ALA A 19 -3.22 -6.25 6.27
C ALA A 19 -1.91 -6.81 5.65
N GLY A 20 -0.97 -7.19 6.52
CA GLY A 20 0.35 -7.67 6.14
C GLY A 20 1.48 -6.63 6.22
N ASP A 21 1.18 -5.39 6.61
CA ASP A 21 2.21 -4.39 6.89
C ASP A 21 2.89 -4.67 8.23
N ARG A 22 4.21 -4.44 8.30
CA ARG A 22 4.97 -4.64 9.52
C ARG A 22 4.88 -3.40 10.39
N VAL A 23 3.86 -3.39 11.24
CA VAL A 23 3.65 -2.33 12.23
C VAL A 23 4.49 -2.63 13.47
N VAL A 24 5.28 -1.67 13.92
CA VAL A 24 6.05 -1.74 15.15
C VAL A 24 5.73 -0.54 16.04
N GLU A 25 5.42 -0.80 17.31
CA GLU A 25 5.28 0.22 18.32
C GLU A 25 6.55 0.25 19.18
N LEU A 26 7.17 1.42 19.26
CA LEU A 26 8.46 1.63 19.90
C LEU A 26 8.36 2.72 20.97
N LYS A 27 8.84 2.42 22.18
CA LYS A 27 8.96 3.42 23.24
C LYS A 27 10.17 4.34 22.98
N ARG A 28 10.01 5.63 23.24
CA ARG A 28 11.12 6.60 23.17
C ARG A 28 12.11 6.36 24.32
N PRO A 29 13.44 6.47 24.09
CA PRO A 29 14.12 6.70 22.82
C PRO A 29 14.08 5.46 21.90
N LEU A 30 13.89 5.67 20.59
CA LEU A 30 13.67 4.55 19.64
C LEU A 30 14.92 3.66 19.49
N GLY A 31 16.12 4.25 19.54
CA GLY A 31 17.37 3.53 19.36
C GLY A 31 17.63 3.12 17.90
N VAL A 32 17.23 3.97 16.94
CA VAL A 32 17.51 3.81 15.50
C VAL A 32 18.12 5.09 14.95
N VAL A 33 19.00 4.93 13.97
CA VAL A 33 19.50 5.99 13.10
C VAL A 33 18.77 5.87 11.77
N LEU A 34 18.18 6.98 11.33
CA LEU A 34 17.41 7.07 10.11
C LEU A 34 18.18 7.94 9.11
N GLU A 35 18.15 7.52 7.84
CA GLU A 35 18.76 8.24 6.73
C GLU A 35 17.75 8.35 5.57
N GLU A 36 18.02 9.24 4.62
CA GLU A 36 17.18 9.51 3.46
C GLU A 36 17.87 9.04 2.18
N ASP A 37 17.09 8.47 1.26
CA ASP A 37 17.53 8.17 -0.11
C ASP A 37 17.37 9.38 -1.03
N GLU A 38 17.95 9.34 -2.23
CA GLU A 38 17.81 10.41 -3.23
C GLU A 38 16.36 10.69 -3.66
N LYS A 39 15.42 9.79 -3.34
CA LYS A 39 14.00 9.90 -3.66
C LYS A 39 13.16 10.44 -2.50
N GLY A 40 13.78 10.78 -1.38
CA GLY A 40 13.12 11.28 -0.18
C GLY A 40 12.41 10.23 0.68
N ASN A 41 12.71 8.94 0.49
CA ASN A 41 12.28 7.88 1.39
C ASN A 41 13.27 7.74 2.54
N VAL A 42 12.73 7.45 3.72
CA VAL A 42 13.53 7.31 4.94
C VAL A 42 13.73 5.84 5.24
N TYR A 43 14.97 5.43 5.50
CA TYR A 43 15.33 4.05 5.83
C TYR A 43 16.16 3.98 7.11
N VAL A 44 16.20 2.79 7.70
CA VAL A 44 16.97 2.50 8.92
C VAL A 44 18.41 2.19 8.53
N GLU A 45 19.32 3.12 8.79
CA GLU A 45 20.75 2.93 8.51
C GLU A 45 21.39 2.03 9.58
N THR A 46 21.13 2.33 10.85
CA THR A 46 21.71 1.61 11.99
C THR A 46 20.69 1.42 13.10
N VAL A 47 20.67 0.23 13.70
CA VAL A 47 19.89 -0.06 14.91
C VAL A 47 20.85 -0.16 16.08
N ALA A 48 20.62 0.62 17.14
CA ALA A 48 21.45 0.55 18.34
C ALA A 48 21.23 -0.82 19.04
N PRO A 49 22.29 -1.59 19.35
CA PRO A 49 22.18 -2.97 19.81
C PRO A 49 21.45 -3.13 21.16
N LEU A 50 21.43 -2.09 22.00
CA LEU A 50 20.70 -2.04 23.27
C LEU A 50 19.47 -1.11 23.20
N GLY A 51 19.11 -0.64 22.01
CA GLY A 51 17.99 0.25 21.78
C GLY A 51 16.63 -0.45 21.87
N ASN A 52 15.57 0.33 22.11
CA ASN A 52 14.21 -0.21 22.16
C ASN A 52 13.80 -0.88 20.83
N ALA A 53 14.26 -0.37 19.69
CA ALA A 53 14.05 -1.01 18.39
C ALA A 53 14.73 -2.38 18.28
N ALA A 54 15.99 -2.52 18.72
CA ALA A 54 16.68 -3.81 18.72
C ALA A 54 15.97 -4.84 19.60
N ARG A 55 15.44 -4.42 20.76
CA ARG A 55 14.69 -5.29 21.68
C ARG A 55 13.42 -5.87 21.07
N THR A 56 12.81 -5.20 20.09
CA THR A 56 11.65 -5.77 19.38
C THR A 56 12.03 -6.93 18.47
N GLY A 57 13.27 -6.97 17.96
CA GLY A 57 13.72 -7.94 16.94
C GLY A 57 13.05 -7.77 15.57
N ILE A 58 12.12 -6.81 15.43
CA ILE A 58 11.34 -6.58 14.21
C ILE A 58 12.10 -5.64 13.27
N VAL A 59 12.68 -4.58 13.82
CA VAL A 59 13.40 -3.53 13.08
C VAL A 59 14.80 -4.00 12.72
N LYS A 60 15.16 -3.92 11.44
CA LYS A 60 16.49 -4.27 10.94
C LYS A 60 17.09 -3.13 10.13
N LYS A 61 18.42 -3.17 9.99
CA LYS A 61 19.15 -2.31 9.06
C LYS A 61 18.62 -2.53 7.64
N GLY A 62 18.37 -1.43 6.93
CA GLY A 62 17.83 -1.39 5.57
C GLY A 62 16.31 -1.37 5.47
N ASP A 63 15.56 -1.47 6.58
CA ASP A 63 14.11 -1.35 6.54
C ASP A 63 13.69 0.09 6.18
N VAL A 64 12.73 0.24 5.26
CA VAL A 64 12.20 1.53 4.82
C VAL A 64 10.98 1.91 5.64
N VAL A 65 10.93 3.14 6.13
CA VAL A 65 9.79 3.70 6.87
C VAL A 65 8.72 4.15 5.89
N VAL A 66 7.64 3.37 5.79
CA VAL A 66 6.54 3.62 4.87
C VAL A 66 5.50 4.53 5.49
N MET A 67 5.18 4.33 6.76
CA MET A 67 4.27 5.19 7.51
C MET A 67 4.78 5.46 8.92
N CYS A 68 4.42 6.62 9.45
CA CYS A 68 4.66 7.01 10.83
C CYS A 68 3.34 7.41 11.48
N SER A 69 3.26 7.27 12.79
CA SER A 69 2.17 7.83 13.58
C SER A 69 2.05 9.34 13.44
N ALA A 70 0.81 9.81 13.47
CA ALA A 70 0.46 11.21 13.61
C ALA A 70 0.84 11.73 15.00
N THR A 71 0.84 13.06 15.14
CA THR A 71 1.14 13.73 16.41
C THR A 71 0.14 13.38 17.51
N PHE A 72 -1.14 13.21 17.13
CA PHE A 72 -2.26 12.94 18.01
C PHE A 72 -3.07 11.75 17.50
N GLY A 73 -3.60 10.95 18.43
CA GLY A 73 -4.38 9.75 18.12
C GLY A 73 -3.55 8.60 17.54
N ASP A 74 -4.26 7.65 16.94
CA ASP A 74 -3.70 6.38 16.45
C ASP A 74 -3.57 6.33 14.92
N GLN A 75 -3.80 7.48 14.26
CA GLN A 75 -3.68 7.56 12.81
C GLN A 75 -2.22 7.49 12.38
N LEU A 76 -2.01 6.89 11.21
CA LEU A 76 -0.71 6.84 10.53
C LEU A 76 -0.75 7.81 9.34
N TRP A 77 0.42 8.20 8.85
CA TRP A 77 0.54 8.94 7.60
C TRP A 77 1.72 8.40 6.79
N SER A 78 1.60 8.45 5.46
CA SER A 78 2.63 7.95 4.54
C SER A 78 3.87 8.83 4.58
N CYS A 79 5.03 8.23 4.84
CA CYS A 79 6.34 8.86 4.89
C CYS A 79 7.16 8.70 3.59
N ARG A 80 6.62 8.02 2.58
CA ARG A 80 7.28 7.89 1.26
C ARG A 80 7.44 9.26 0.60
N GLY A 81 8.66 9.58 0.14
CA GLY A 81 8.99 10.85 -0.49
C GLY A 81 8.77 12.09 0.39
N CYS A 82 8.81 11.94 1.71
CA CYS A 82 8.56 13.02 2.66
C CYS A 82 9.83 13.65 3.24
N GLY A 83 10.98 12.99 3.06
CA GLY A 83 12.28 13.43 3.56
C GLY A 83 12.48 13.23 5.06
N LEU A 84 13.75 13.08 5.45
CA LEU A 84 14.20 12.81 6.81
C LEU A 84 13.76 13.89 7.82
N PRO A 85 13.87 15.20 7.53
CA PRO A 85 13.52 16.23 8.51
C PRO A 85 12.05 16.15 8.96
N ARG A 86 11.14 15.80 8.03
CA ARG A 86 9.71 15.69 8.32
C ARG A 86 9.39 14.46 9.16
N VAL A 87 10.01 13.32 8.86
CA VAL A 87 9.85 12.09 9.63
C VAL A 87 10.42 12.25 11.04
N LEU A 88 11.64 12.79 11.18
CA LEU A 88 12.24 13.07 12.49
C LEU A 88 11.40 14.04 13.32
N SER A 89 10.89 15.10 12.68
CA SER A 89 10.00 16.07 13.36
C SER A 89 8.74 15.40 13.87
N ALA A 90 8.07 14.57 13.05
CA ALA A 90 6.86 13.83 13.45
C ALA A 90 7.12 12.91 14.66
N ILE A 91 8.24 12.18 14.66
CA ILE A 91 8.65 11.32 15.78
C ILE A 91 8.92 12.14 17.04
N LYS A 92 9.55 13.31 16.91
CA LYS A 92 9.91 14.18 18.03
C LYS A 92 8.67 14.82 18.66
N VAL A 93 7.76 15.35 17.86
CA VAL A 93 6.58 16.09 18.35
C VAL A 93 5.43 15.20 18.78
N ARG A 94 5.44 13.89 18.48
CA ARG A 94 4.35 12.98 18.87
C ARG A 94 4.04 13.07 20.35
N ALA A 95 2.75 13.21 20.65
CA ALA A 95 2.24 13.12 22.01
C ALA A 95 2.24 11.66 22.47
N GLY A 96 2.77 11.40 23.67
CA GLY A 96 2.81 10.06 24.27
C GLY A 96 4.17 9.36 24.20
N PRO A 97 4.42 8.34 25.01
CA PRO A 97 5.74 7.74 25.16
C PRO A 97 6.14 6.82 24.00
N THR A 98 5.20 6.40 23.16
CA THR A 98 5.40 5.43 22.07
C THR A 98 5.22 6.05 20.68
N VAL A 99 5.92 5.46 19.71
CA VAL A 99 5.91 5.84 18.29
C VAL A 99 5.63 4.58 17.48
N THR A 100 4.70 4.66 16.53
CA THR A 100 4.24 3.55 15.72
C THR A 100 4.78 3.78 14.33
N LEU A 101 5.60 2.86 13.86
CA LEU A 101 6.22 2.90 12.55
C LEU A 101 5.73 1.71 11.74
N VAL A 102 5.51 1.93 10.45
CA VAL A 102 5.25 0.87 9.49
C VAL A 102 6.48 0.73 8.63
N LEU A 103 7.09 -0.45 8.69
CA LEU A 103 8.34 -0.75 8.02
C LEU A 103 8.13 -1.71 6.85
N GLU A 104 8.94 -1.56 5.81
CA GLU A 104 8.95 -2.45 4.66
C GLU A 104 10.39 -2.82 4.32
N ARG A 105 10.66 -4.11 4.10
CA ARG A 105 11.99 -4.54 3.64
C ARG A 105 12.17 -4.20 2.16
N PRO A 106 13.37 -3.83 1.71
CA PRO A 106 13.64 -3.60 0.29
C PRO A 106 13.39 -4.86 -0.57
N GLU A 107 13.60 -6.06 -0.03
CA GLU A 107 13.25 -7.31 -0.71
C GLU A 107 11.73 -7.55 -0.78
N GLU A 108 10.99 -7.08 0.22
CA GLU A 108 9.53 -7.19 0.26
C GLU A 108 8.89 -6.16 -0.69
N SER A 109 9.49 -4.97 -0.85
CA SER A 109 9.00 -3.93 -1.77
C SER A 109 9.01 -4.39 -3.23
N THR A 110 10.11 -5.02 -3.65
CA THR A 110 10.25 -5.55 -5.02
C THR A 110 9.26 -6.68 -5.27
N LYS A 111 9.11 -7.63 -4.33
CA LYS A 111 8.11 -8.70 -4.42
C LYS A 111 6.70 -8.12 -4.45
N ARG A 112 6.36 -7.20 -3.56
CA ARG A 112 5.02 -6.58 -3.48
C ARG A 112 4.66 -5.84 -4.76
N ALA A 113 5.62 -5.15 -5.39
CA ALA A 113 5.45 -4.52 -6.70
C ALA A 113 5.20 -5.54 -7.83
N THR A 114 5.87 -6.71 -7.80
CA THR A 114 5.61 -7.77 -8.80
C THR A 114 4.26 -8.46 -8.59
N PHE A 115 3.87 -8.69 -7.33
CA PHE A 115 2.57 -9.26 -6.97
C PHE A 115 1.42 -8.30 -7.29
N SER A 116 1.57 -7.00 -7.02
CA SER A 116 0.55 -6.00 -7.35
C SER A 116 0.32 -5.94 -8.86
N ARG A 117 1.39 -6.00 -9.67
CA ARG A 117 1.29 -6.04 -11.12
C ARG A 117 0.54 -7.29 -11.61
N LYS A 118 0.93 -8.48 -11.14
CA LYS A 118 0.24 -9.73 -11.50
C LYS A 118 -1.23 -9.72 -11.08
N ALA A 119 -1.53 -9.13 -9.91
CA ALA A 119 -2.90 -9.01 -9.43
C ALA A 119 -3.74 -8.00 -10.26
N GLU A 120 -3.11 -6.94 -10.74
CA GLU A 120 -3.73 -5.93 -11.62
C GLU A 120 -3.99 -6.51 -13.01
N GLU A 121 -3.01 -7.19 -13.61
CA GLU A 121 -3.17 -7.94 -14.86
C GLU A 121 -4.26 -9.02 -14.73
N ALA A 122 -4.33 -9.74 -13.60
CA ALA A 122 -5.39 -10.70 -13.33
C ALA A 122 -6.77 -10.04 -13.20
N ARG A 123 -6.86 -8.83 -12.62
CA ARG A 123 -8.11 -8.06 -12.50
C ARG A 123 -8.56 -7.51 -13.85
N GLU A 124 -7.64 -7.00 -14.66
CA GLU A 124 -7.95 -6.51 -16.00
C GLU A 124 -8.40 -7.63 -16.91
N THR A 125 -7.70 -8.77 -16.91
CA THR A 125 -8.12 -9.95 -17.67
C THR A 125 -9.46 -10.51 -17.19
N ALA A 126 -9.73 -10.50 -15.88
CA ALA A 126 -11.04 -10.88 -15.34
C ALA A 126 -12.15 -9.91 -15.76
N ARG A 127 -11.89 -8.60 -15.74
CA ARG A 127 -12.84 -7.57 -16.20
C ARG A 127 -13.14 -7.72 -17.69
N MET A 128 -12.12 -7.93 -18.51
CA MET A 128 -12.27 -8.14 -19.96
C MET A 128 -13.08 -9.41 -20.26
N LYS A 129 -12.81 -10.51 -19.54
CA LYS A 129 -13.58 -11.76 -19.67
C LYS A 129 -15.03 -11.60 -19.22
N ALA A 130 -15.27 -10.87 -18.12
CA ALA A 130 -16.62 -10.58 -17.64
C ALA A 130 -17.39 -9.69 -18.63
N GLN A 131 -16.73 -8.69 -19.22
CA GLN A 131 -17.32 -7.84 -20.24
C GLN A 131 -17.67 -8.62 -21.51
N ALA A 132 -16.75 -9.43 -22.02
CA ALA A 132 -17.01 -10.29 -23.17
C ALA A 132 -18.17 -11.27 -22.93
N LYS A 133 -18.25 -11.86 -21.72
CA LYS A 133 -19.37 -12.74 -21.33
C LYS A 133 -20.69 -11.98 -21.25
N LYS A 134 -20.69 -10.75 -20.72
CA LYS A 134 -21.87 -9.89 -20.68
C LYS A 134 -22.36 -9.54 -22.09
N ASP A 135 -21.45 -9.14 -22.98
CA ASP A 135 -21.78 -8.76 -24.34
C ASP A 135 -22.28 -9.96 -25.17
N MET A 136 -21.74 -11.16 -24.91
CA MET A 136 -22.24 -12.41 -25.50
C MET A 136 -23.66 -12.74 -25.05
N LEU A 137 -23.93 -12.69 -23.73
CA LEU A 137 -25.27 -12.93 -23.17
C LEU A 137 -26.31 -11.93 -23.70
N LEU A 138 -25.93 -10.67 -23.89
CA LEU A 138 -26.81 -9.66 -24.46
C LEU A 138 -27.21 -10.00 -25.90
N LYS A 139 -26.26 -10.47 -26.72
CA LYS A 139 -26.53 -10.89 -28.10
C LYS A 139 -27.43 -12.11 -28.19
N GLU A 140 -27.26 -13.08 -27.29
CA GLU A 140 -28.14 -14.25 -27.22
C GLU A 140 -29.57 -13.83 -26.87
N LEU A 141 -29.75 -12.95 -25.87
CA LEU A 141 -31.07 -12.41 -25.51
C LEU A 141 -31.74 -11.64 -26.66
N GLU A 142 -30.99 -10.82 -27.38
CA GLU A 142 -31.51 -10.08 -28.55
C GLU A 142 -31.91 -11.01 -29.72
N ALA A 143 -31.20 -12.13 -29.90
CA ALA A 143 -31.52 -13.13 -30.90
C ALA A 143 -32.79 -13.90 -30.52
N ASP A 144 -32.92 -14.29 -29.25
CA ASP A 144 -34.09 -14.96 -28.70
C ASP A 144 -35.33 -14.04 -28.77
N GLU A 145 -35.21 -12.75 -28.45
CA GLU A 145 -36.31 -11.79 -28.62
C GLU A 145 -36.78 -11.68 -30.08
N LYS A 146 -35.85 -11.70 -31.04
CA LYS A 146 -36.19 -11.65 -32.47
C LYS A 146 -36.87 -12.95 -32.93
N GLN A 147 -36.43 -14.10 -32.42
CA GLN A 147 -37.09 -15.38 -32.68
C GLN A 147 -38.49 -15.43 -32.07
N LEU A 148 -38.64 -14.98 -30.82
CA LEU A 148 -39.92 -14.98 -30.12
C LEU A 148 -40.93 -14.06 -30.82
N LYS A 149 -40.49 -12.86 -31.26
CA LYS A 149 -41.34 -11.95 -32.06
C LYS A 149 -41.76 -12.59 -33.38
N LYS A 150 -40.87 -13.29 -34.10
CA LYS A 150 -41.24 -14.03 -35.31
C LYS A 150 -42.23 -15.18 -35.06
N GLY A 151 -42.09 -15.90 -33.93
CA GLY A 151 -43.03 -16.94 -33.53
C GLY A 151 -44.41 -16.39 -33.12
N PHE A 152 -44.45 -15.18 -32.56
CA PHE A 152 -45.68 -14.50 -32.13
C PHE A 152 -46.51 -13.95 -33.30
N PHE A 153 -45.89 -13.60 -34.43
CA PHE A 153 -46.59 -13.16 -35.66
C PHE A 153 -47.12 -14.31 -36.55
N GLY A 154 -46.94 -15.57 -36.15
CA GLY A 154 -47.33 -16.77 -36.94
C GLY A 154 -48.55 -17.54 -36.44
N LEU A 155 -49.32 -17.00 -35.48
CA LEU A 155 -50.42 -17.69 -34.79
C LEU A 155 -51.79 -16.99 -34.95
N TRP A 156 -51.99 -16.27 -36.04
CA TRP A 156 -53.31 -15.73 -36.43
C TRP A 156 -53.60 -16.02 -37.90
#